data_AF-A0A3N4K6A6-F1
#
_entry.id   AF-A0A3N4K6A6-F1
#
_cell.length_a   1.000
_cell.length_b   1.000
_cell.length_c   1.000
_cell.angle_alpha   90.00
_cell.angle_beta   90.00
_cell.angle_gamma   90.00
#
_symmetry.space_group_name_H-M   'P 1'
#
loop_
_entity.id
_entity.type
_entity.pdbx_description
1 polymer ?
#
loop_
_entity_poly.entity_id
_entity_poly.type
_entity_poly.pdbx_seq_one_letter_code
_entity_poly.pdbx_strand_id
1 'polypeptide(L)'
;MPPPTPLAPYTSPPPTPHTLTLITSLLPVPSTWLTQHLLSLHLSSSTSSSNPPSTILISLTQDQNFHLDALKKLGIQTQTLQRSTRFTFLGINDIQLDLPALSKTVREALSRASAGEEEVILMLESVDILLSSGAADINGVMDLILYIQETATHTIVSVNADDPLMRNEQHAALVVGLGHIAHRVFALRGLDTGVARDVSGVLRVTGGGGSAEGGKEVLYFVGDGGGVEVFERGEVRS
;
A
#
# COMPACT_ATOMS: atom_id res chain seq x y z
N MET A 1 20.62 3.12 18.29
CA MET A 1 19.58 3.18 17.24
C MET A 1 20.00 2.26 16.12
N PRO A 2 19.11 1.42 15.57
CA PRO A 2 19.41 0.77 14.29
C PRO A 2 19.67 1.85 13.22
N PRO A 3 20.55 1.60 12.26
CA PRO A 3 20.79 2.54 11.17
C PRO A 3 19.48 2.81 10.41
N PRO A 4 19.25 4.04 9.91
CA PRO A 4 18.06 4.35 9.14
C PRO A 4 18.02 3.47 7.89
N THR A 5 16.86 2.88 7.61
CA THR A 5 16.70 2.03 6.42
C THR A 5 16.89 2.87 5.16
N PRO A 6 17.38 2.30 4.05
CA PRO A 6 17.48 3.01 2.77
C PRO A 6 16.15 3.58 2.25
N LEU A 7 15.02 3.12 2.79
CA LEU A 7 13.68 3.60 2.45
C LEU A 7 13.22 4.80 3.27
N ALA A 8 13.86 5.13 4.39
CA ALA A 8 13.40 6.19 5.30
C ALA A 8 13.04 7.52 4.62
N PRO A 9 13.78 8.01 3.59
CA PRO A 9 13.40 9.24 2.87
C PRO A 9 12.09 9.15 2.09
N TYR A 10 11.61 7.94 1.80
CA TYR A 10 10.49 7.68 0.91
C TYR A 10 9.24 7.17 1.63
N THR A 11 9.32 6.86 2.93
CA THR A 11 8.21 6.26 3.67
C THR A 11 7.28 7.26 4.34
N SER A 12 7.69 8.53 4.46
CA SER A 12 6.81 9.59 4.96
C SER A 12 5.78 9.98 3.90
N PRO A 13 4.53 10.29 4.31
CA PRO A 13 3.57 10.92 3.42
C PRO A 13 4.17 12.18 2.77
N PRO A 14 3.79 12.48 1.52
CA PRO A 14 4.13 13.76 0.90
C PRO A 14 3.58 14.93 1.73
N PRO A 15 4.22 16.11 1.73
CA PRO A 15 3.75 17.27 2.49
C PRO A 15 2.45 17.87 1.91
N THR A 16 2.12 17.58 0.66
CA THR A 16 0.88 18.02 0.03
C THR A 16 -0.25 17.04 0.35
N PRO A 17 -1.46 17.52 0.72
CA PRO A 17 -2.61 16.64 0.92
C PRO A 17 -3.16 16.12 -0.41
N HIS A 18 -4.08 15.16 -0.33
CA HIS A 18 -4.78 14.54 -1.45
C HIS A 18 -3.84 13.88 -2.46
N THR A 19 -2.79 13.21 -1.97
CA THR A 19 -1.79 12.54 -2.81
C THR A 19 -2.04 11.05 -2.93
N LEU A 20 -1.70 10.49 -4.09
CA LEU A 20 -1.68 9.05 -4.32
C LEU A 20 -0.23 8.51 -4.31
N THR A 21 0.00 7.47 -3.52
CA THR A 21 1.18 6.60 -3.63
C THR A 21 0.76 5.31 -4.29
N LEU A 22 1.40 4.95 -5.38
CA LEU A 22 1.15 3.70 -6.09
C LEU A 22 2.17 2.65 -5.66
N ILE A 23 1.72 1.43 -5.39
CA ILE A 23 2.56 0.26 -5.27
C ILE A 23 2.25 -0.67 -6.46
N THR A 24 3.23 -0.90 -7.33
CA THR A 24 3.14 -1.95 -8.34
C THR A 24 3.91 -3.17 -7.88
N SER A 25 3.36 -4.35 -8.14
CA SER A 25 3.98 -5.62 -7.80
C SER A 25 3.71 -6.67 -8.85
N LEU A 26 4.27 -7.87 -8.67
CA LEU A 26 3.98 -9.03 -9.49
C LEU A 26 3.30 -10.08 -8.60
N LEU A 27 2.47 -10.96 -9.15
CA LEU A 27 1.87 -12.08 -8.42
C LEU A 27 2.90 -12.93 -7.65
N PRO A 28 4.07 -13.32 -8.22
CA PRO A 28 5.10 -14.03 -7.48
C PRO A 28 5.90 -13.15 -6.49
N VAL A 29 5.66 -11.83 -6.48
CA VAL A 29 6.41 -10.82 -5.73
C VAL A 29 5.42 -9.87 -5.04
N PRO A 30 4.59 -10.36 -4.10
CA PRO A 30 3.43 -9.62 -3.60
C PRO A 30 3.81 -8.37 -2.81
N SER A 31 3.03 -7.30 -2.96
CA SER A 31 3.23 -6.02 -2.27
C SER A 31 2.79 -5.97 -0.81
N THR A 32 2.11 -7.01 -0.31
CA THR A 32 1.45 -6.96 1.00
C THR A 32 2.40 -6.61 2.15
N TRP A 33 3.62 -7.14 2.11
CA TRP A 33 4.63 -6.81 3.11
C TRP A 33 4.96 -5.31 3.14
N LEU A 34 4.98 -4.65 1.97
CA LEU A 34 5.29 -3.23 1.86
C LEU A 34 4.12 -2.39 2.36
N THR A 35 2.87 -2.78 2.05
CA THR A 35 1.67 -2.20 2.64
C THR A 35 1.73 -2.26 4.17
N GLN A 36 2.06 -3.43 4.73
CA GLN A 36 2.20 -3.63 6.19
C GLN A 36 3.34 -2.81 6.78
N HIS A 37 4.48 -2.72 6.09
CA HIS A 37 5.61 -1.91 6.52
C HIS A 37 5.25 -0.43 6.56
N LEU A 38 4.68 0.11 5.48
CA LEU A 38 4.21 1.50 5.42
C LEU A 38 3.17 1.75 6.52
N LEU A 39 2.18 0.86 6.68
CA LEU A 39 1.19 0.98 7.74
C LEU A 39 1.83 1.04 9.14
N SER A 40 2.81 0.17 9.42
CA SER A 40 3.50 0.16 10.72
C SER A 40 4.22 1.47 11.01
N LEU A 41 4.81 2.12 10.00
CA LEU A 41 5.49 3.40 10.15
C LEU A 41 4.50 4.53 10.47
N HIS A 42 3.34 4.56 9.80
CA HIS A 42 2.29 5.54 10.07
C HIS A 42 1.71 5.37 11.48
N LEU A 43 1.41 4.13 11.88
CA LEU A 43 0.90 3.82 13.21
C LEU A 43 1.91 4.14 14.32
N SER A 44 3.20 3.89 14.07
CA SER A 44 4.28 4.23 15.02
C SER A 44 4.46 5.74 15.16
N SER A 45 4.47 6.48 14.04
CA SER A 45 4.55 7.95 14.05
C SER A 45 3.37 8.58 14.80
N SER A 46 2.18 7.99 14.64
CA SER A 46 0.95 8.41 15.32
C SER A 46 1.05 8.40 16.85
N THR A 47 1.86 7.52 17.44
CA THR A 47 2.04 7.49 18.91
C THR A 47 2.70 8.75 19.48
N SER A 48 3.39 9.51 18.62
CA SER A 48 4.10 10.73 18.99
C SER A 48 3.37 12.02 18.60
N SER A 49 2.28 11.91 17.81
CA SER A 49 1.48 13.05 17.37
C SER A 49 0.41 13.43 18.41
N SER A 50 0.20 14.72 18.62
CA SER A 50 -0.93 15.22 19.43
C SER A 50 -2.28 15.02 18.75
N ASN A 51 -2.30 14.88 17.42
CA ASN A 51 -3.50 14.57 16.65
C ASN A 51 -3.16 13.52 15.58
N PRO A 52 -3.12 12.22 15.92
CA PRO A 52 -2.76 11.18 14.97
C PRO A 52 -3.83 11.01 13.89
N PRO A 53 -3.44 10.74 12.63
CA PRO A 53 -4.37 10.52 11.54
C PRO A 53 -5.24 9.29 11.77
N SER A 54 -6.49 9.36 11.31
CA SER A 54 -7.33 8.18 11.16
C SER A 54 -6.81 7.33 9.99
N THR A 55 -6.64 6.04 10.21
CA THR A 55 -6.03 5.11 9.26
C THR A 55 -7.01 4.02 8.85
N ILE A 56 -7.17 3.84 7.54
CA ILE A 56 -8.05 2.83 6.96
C ILE A 56 -7.21 1.89 6.10
N LEU A 57 -7.26 0.59 6.36
CA LEU A 57 -6.72 -0.44 5.47
C LEU A 57 -7.87 -1.27 4.89
N ILE A 58 -7.93 -1.32 3.57
CA ILE A 58 -8.88 -2.10 2.79
C ILE A 58 -8.06 -3.11 1.98
N SER A 59 -8.20 -4.40 2.28
CA SER A 59 -7.48 -5.47 1.58
C SER A 59 -8.47 -6.39 0.87
N LEU A 60 -8.36 -6.45 -0.46
CA LEU A 60 -9.24 -7.31 -1.27
C LEU A 60 -8.73 -8.75 -1.40
N THR A 61 -7.54 -9.04 -0.87
CA THR A 61 -6.88 -10.35 -1.01
C THR A 61 -6.59 -11.03 0.32
N GLN A 62 -6.52 -10.29 1.43
CA GLN A 62 -6.17 -10.82 2.76
C GLN A 62 -7.20 -10.42 3.82
N ASP A 63 -7.28 -11.21 4.88
CA ASP A 63 -8.13 -10.93 6.03
C ASP A 63 -7.42 -10.11 7.12
N GLN A 64 -8.18 -9.73 8.16
CA GLN A 64 -7.66 -8.92 9.26
C GLN A 64 -6.56 -9.61 10.06
N ASN A 65 -6.69 -10.91 10.32
CA ASN A 65 -5.74 -11.64 11.15
C ASN A 65 -4.38 -11.71 10.47
N PHE A 66 -4.36 -11.90 9.14
CA PHE A 66 -3.14 -11.87 8.34
C PHE A 66 -2.35 -10.59 8.55
N HIS A 67 -3.02 -9.43 8.48
CA HIS A 67 -2.37 -8.12 8.67
C HIS A 67 -2.00 -7.84 10.12
N LEU A 68 -2.85 -8.23 11.09
CA LEU A 68 -2.54 -8.05 12.51
C LEU A 68 -1.32 -8.88 12.93
N ASP A 69 -1.18 -10.11 12.44
CA ASP A 69 0.00 -10.94 12.73
C ASP A 69 1.28 -10.31 12.20
N ALA A 70 1.25 -9.74 11.00
CA ALA A 70 2.38 -9.01 10.44
C ALA A 70 2.70 -7.73 11.22
N LEU A 71 1.71 -6.91 11.56
CA LEU A 71 1.90 -5.70 12.35
C LEU A 71 2.46 -6.01 13.75
N LYS A 72 2.03 -7.12 14.37
CA LYS A 72 2.57 -7.59 15.64
C LYS A 72 4.07 -7.94 15.52
N LYS A 73 4.48 -8.58 14.43
CA LYS A 73 5.89 -8.88 14.12
C LYS A 73 6.72 -7.63 13.88
N LEU A 74 6.08 -6.57 13.36
CA LEU A 74 6.67 -5.23 13.20
C LEU A 74 6.66 -4.40 14.50
N GLY A 75 6.24 -4.99 15.63
CA GLY A 75 6.28 -4.34 16.95
C GLY A 75 5.06 -3.49 17.28
N ILE A 76 4.00 -3.52 16.47
CA ILE A 76 2.79 -2.76 16.74
C ILE A 76 1.90 -3.47 17.76
N GLN A 77 1.40 -2.73 18.75
CA GLN A 77 0.50 -3.25 19.79
C GLN A 77 -0.93 -3.42 19.25
N THR A 78 -1.21 -4.57 18.64
CA THR A 78 -2.48 -4.84 17.95
C THR A 78 -3.70 -4.82 18.86
N GLN A 79 -3.60 -5.19 20.14
CA GLN A 79 -4.74 -5.10 21.06
C GLN A 79 -5.21 -3.66 21.28
N THR A 80 -4.29 -2.71 21.25
CA THR A 80 -4.59 -1.27 21.36
C THR A 80 -5.20 -0.77 20.05
N LEU A 81 -4.66 -1.19 18.90
CA LEU A 81 -5.23 -0.85 17.59
C LEU A 81 -6.68 -1.30 17.45
N GLN A 82 -7.00 -2.54 17.83
CA GLN A 82 -8.35 -3.10 17.69
C GLN A 82 -9.40 -2.39 18.56
N ARG A 83 -8.97 -1.68 19.61
CA ARG A 83 -9.84 -0.86 20.46
C ARG A 83 -9.92 0.59 20.01
N SER A 84 -9.05 1.00 19.08
CA SER A 84 -8.99 2.36 18.56
C SER A 84 -10.14 2.61 17.60
N THR A 85 -10.81 3.75 17.76
CA THR A 85 -11.80 4.23 16.78
C THR A 85 -11.15 4.86 15.55
N ARG A 86 -9.83 5.13 15.61
CA ARG A 86 -9.05 5.77 14.53
C ARG A 86 -8.46 4.77 13.54
N PHE A 87 -8.52 3.47 13.83
CA PHE A 87 -8.03 2.44 12.92
C PHE A 87 -9.20 1.59 12.43
N THR A 88 -9.43 1.59 11.12
CA THR A 88 -10.43 0.74 10.46
C THR A 88 -9.72 -0.26 9.56
N PHE A 89 -10.09 -1.53 9.69
CA PHE A 89 -9.64 -2.59 8.80
C PHE A 89 -10.86 -3.22 8.11
N LEU A 90 -10.76 -3.43 6.81
CA LEU A 90 -11.75 -4.13 5.99
C LEU A 90 -11.00 -5.15 5.11
N GLY A 91 -11.16 -6.44 5.40
CA GLY A 91 -10.50 -7.50 4.64
C GLY A 91 -11.41 -8.19 3.63
N ILE A 92 -10.88 -9.21 2.98
CA ILE A 92 -11.60 -10.02 2.00
C ILE A 92 -12.90 -10.65 2.55
N ASN A 93 -12.96 -10.90 3.87
CA ASN A 93 -14.14 -11.47 4.53
C ASN A 93 -15.18 -10.40 4.94
N ASP A 94 -14.77 -9.13 4.98
CA ASP A 94 -15.62 -7.99 5.38
C ASP A 94 -16.23 -7.26 4.18
N ILE A 95 -15.76 -7.61 2.97
CA ILE A 95 -16.05 -6.90 1.73
C ILE A 95 -16.70 -7.86 0.74
N GLN A 96 -17.77 -7.41 0.10
CA GLN A 96 -18.28 -8.06 -1.09
C GLN A 96 -17.48 -7.58 -2.31
N LEU A 97 -16.93 -8.53 -3.08
CA LEU A 97 -16.16 -8.23 -4.29
C LEU A 97 -17.09 -7.83 -5.46
N ASP A 98 -17.62 -6.62 -5.35
CA ASP A 98 -18.51 -5.94 -6.29
C ASP A 98 -18.32 -4.43 -6.11
N LEU A 99 -18.15 -3.67 -7.20
CA LEU A 99 -17.77 -2.25 -7.11
C LEU A 99 -18.82 -1.39 -6.37
N PRO A 100 -20.14 -1.49 -6.63
CA PRO A 100 -21.14 -0.78 -5.85
C PRO A 100 -21.06 -1.05 -4.34
N ALA A 101 -20.95 -2.32 -3.93
CA ALA A 101 -20.86 -2.70 -2.53
C ALA A 101 -19.57 -2.19 -1.87
N LEU A 102 -18.44 -2.33 -2.55
CA LEU A 102 -17.15 -1.81 -2.08
C LEU A 102 -17.20 -0.28 -1.96
N SER A 103 -17.71 0.42 -2.98
CA SER A 103 -17.81 1.89 -3.00
C SER A 103 -18.63 2.41 -1.84
N LYS A 104 -19.75 1.75 -1.51
CA LYS A 104 -20.56 2.07 -0.33
C LYS A 104 -19.75 1.89 0.95
N THR A 105 -19.08 0.74 1.10
CA THR A 105 -18.30 0.41 2.30
C THR A 105 -17.15 1.40 2.52
N VAL A 106 -16.44 1.75 1.45
CA VAL A 106 -15.35 2.76 1.45
C VAL A 106 -15.89 4.13 1.86
N ARG A 107 -17.00 4.58 1.27
CA ARG A 107 -17.66 5.86 1.60
C ARG A 107 -18.06 5.94 3.07
N GLU A 108 -18.63 4.86 3.62
CA GLU A 108 -18.99 4.77 5.03
C GLU A 108 -17.78 4.76 5.96
N ALA A 109 -16.68 4.11 5.57
CA ALA A 109 -15.44 4.13 6.36
C ALA A 109 -14.80 5.52 6.37
N LEU A 110 -14.72 6.17 5.20
CA LEU A 110 -14.19 7.52 5.05
C LEU A 110 -15.03 8.55 5.82
N SER A 111 -16.36 8.48 5.76
CA SER A 111 -17.22 9.43 6.47
C SER A 111 -17.09 9.33 7.99
N ARG A 112 -16.89 8.12 8.53
CA ARG A 112 -16.60 7.92 9.96
C ARG A 112 -15.23 8.47 10.36
N ALA A 113 -14.21 8.26 9.52
CA ALA A 113 -12.85 8.74 9.78
C ALA A 113 -12.75 10.27 9.68
N SER A 114 -13.40 10.89 8.70
CA SER A 114 -13.33 12.34 8.49
C SER A 114 -14.19 13.17 9.46
N ALA A 115 -15.15 12.54 10.16
CA ALA A 115 -15.95 13.20 11.18
C ALA A 115 -15.12 13.73 12.37
N GLY A 116 -13.90 13.22 12.56
CA GLY A 116 -12.99 13.67 13.61
C GLY A 116 -12.18 14.93 13.30
N GLU A 117 -12.35 15.56 12.12
CA GLU A 117 -11.49 16.65 11.61
C GLU A 117 -9.99 16.27 11.51
N GLU A 118 -9.69 14.98 11.60
CA GLU A 118 -8.34 14.42 11.53
C GLU A 118 -7.93 14.16 10.08
N GLU A 119 -6.62 14.18 9.84
CA GLU A 119 -6.06 13.66 8.60
C GLU A 119 -6.46 12.19 8.43
N VAL A 120 -6.75 11.79 7.19
CA VAL A 120 -7.15 10.42 6.86
C VAL A 120 -6.13 9.80 5.92
N ILE A 121 -5.60 8.65 6.30
CA ILE A 121 -4.72 7.83 5.48
C ILE A 121 -5.47 6.57 5.08
N LEU A 122 -5.69 6.36 3.79
CA LEU A 122 -6.35 5.17 3.26
C LEU A 122 -5.38 4.33 2.45
N MET A 123 -5.30 3.03 2.75
CA MET A 123 -4.56 2.04 1.99
C MET A 123 -5.54 1.07 1.33
N LEU A 124 -5.55 1.00 0.00
CA LEU A 124 -6.38 0.10 -0.79
C LEU A 124 -5.49 -0.93 -1.49
N GLU A 125 -5.58 -2.18 -1.04
CA GLU A 125 -4.71 -3.25 -1.48
C GLU A 125 -5.36 -4.13 -2.57
N SER A 126 -4.62 -4.36 -3.66
CA SER A 126 -5.00 -5.24 -4.78
C SER A 126 -6.31 -4.83 -5.46
N VAL A 127 -6.50 -3.53 -5.73
CA VAL A 127 -7.74 -3.01 -6.34
C VAL A 127 -7.98 -3.56 -7.76
N ASP A 128 -6.92 -3.98 -8.44
CA ASP A 128 -6.96 -4.59 -9.76
C ASP A 128 -7.75 -5.90 -9.82
N ILE A 129 -7.96 -6.56 -8.67
CA ILE A 129 -8.80 -7.77 -8.60
C ILE A 129 -10.25 -7.51 -9.03
N LEU A 130 -10.73 -6.27 -8.92
CA LEU A 130 -12.06 -5.88 -9.40
C LEU A 130 -12.16 -5.99 -10.93
N LEU A 131 -11.09 -5.63 -11.65
CA LEU A 131 -11.04 -5.74 -13.11
C LEU A 131 -10.84 -7.19 -13.54
N SER A 132 -9.92 -7.92 -12.88
CA SER A 132 -9.61 -9.30 -13.26
C SER A 132 -10.74 -10.28 -12.96
N SER A 133 -11.57 -10.01 -11.95
CA SER A 133 -12.78 -10.78 -11.64
C SER A 133 -14.01 -10.39 -12.44
N GLY A 134 -13.96 -9.28 -13.19
CA GLY A 134 -15.13 -8.71 -13.88
C GLY A 134 -16.15 -8.05 -12.93
N ALA A 135 -15.77 -7.78 -11.69
CA ALA A 135 -16.59 -7.09 -10.69
C ALA A 135 -16.67 -5.57 -10.90
N ALA A 136 -15.85 -5.02 -11.81
CA ALA A 136 -15.85 -3.61 -12.18
C ALA A 136 -15.28 -3.40 -13.60
N ASP A 137 -15.55 -2.23 -14.16
CA ASP A 137 -14.77 -1.67 -15.27
C ASP A 137 -13.75 -0.64 -14.77
N ILE A 138 -12.81 -0.26 -15.64
CA ILE A 138 -11.78 0.73 -15.32
C ILE A 138 -12.36 2.08 -14.86
N ASN A 139 -13.45 2.54 -15.47
CA ASN A 139 -14.00 3.87 -15.17
C ASN A 139 -14.51 3.90 -13.73
N GLY A 140 -15.27 2.88 -13.33
CA GLY A 140 -15.78 2.77 -11.97
C GLY A 140 -14.68 2.61 -10.93
N VAL A 141 -13.60 1.89 -11.23
CA VAL A 141 -12.44 1.78 -10.33
C VAL A 141 -11.72 3.13 -10.20
N MET A 142 -11.49 3.83 -11.31
CA MET A 142 -10.85 5.15 -11.30
C MET A 142 -11.72 6.19 -10.57
N ASP A 143 -13.03 6.19 -10.76
CA ASP A 143 -13.97 7.06 -10.06
C ASP A 143 -13.94 6.82 -8.54
N LEU A 144 -13.84 5.56 -8.11
CA LEU A 144 -13.67 5.23 -6.69
C LEU A 144 -12.34 5.77 -6.14
N ILE A 145 -11.24 5.59 -6.87
CA ILE A 145 -9.92 6.08 -6.46
C ILE A 145 -9.88 7.60 -6.39
N LEU A 146 -10.48 8.30 -7.35
CA LEU A 146 -10.61 9.76 -7.34
C LEU A 146 -11.42 10.22 -6.13
N TYR A 147 -12.56 9.60 -5.85
CA TYR A 147 -13.36 9.90 -4.66
C TYR A 147 -12.56 9.71 -3.36
N ILE A 148 -11.80 8.62 -3.26
CA ILE A 148 -10.91 8.38 -2.11
C ILE A 148 -9.87 9.50 -2.02
N GLN A 149 -9.21 9.88 -3.11
CA GLN A 149 -8.18 10.91 -3.12
C GLN A 149 -8.72 12.28 -2.72
N GLU A 150 -9.94 12.61 -3.12
CA GLU A 150 -10.62 13.86 -2.73
C GLU A 150 -10.98 13.88 -1.24
N THR A 151 -11.20 12.71 -0.63
CA THR A 151 -11.67 12.61 0.76
C THR A 151 -10.55 12.33 1.76
N ALA A 152 -9.56 11.51 1.38
CA ALA A 152 -8.42 11.15 2.21
C ALA A 152 -7.26 12.12 2.01
N THR A 153 -6.50 12.37 3.07
CA THR A 153 -5.29 13.19 3.03
C THR A 153 -4.19 12.47 2.24
N HIS A 154 -4.02 11.16 2.45
CA HIS A 154 -3.08 10.35 1.69
C HIS A 154 -3.69 9.00 1.31
N THR A 155 -3.54 8.64 0.05
CA THR A 155 -4.05 7.39 -0.51
C THR A 155 -2.87 6.52 -0.94
N ILE A 156 -2.86 5.26 -0.53
CA ILE A 156 -1.92 4.25 -1.01
C ILE A 156 -2.73 3.19 -1.76
N VAL A 157 -2.41 2.96 -3.03
CA VAL A 157 -3.07 1.94 -3.86
C VAL A 157 -2.04 0.91 -4.28
N SER A 158 -2.36 -0.37 -4.17
CA SER A 158 -1.54 -1.42 -4.80
C SER A 158 -2.26 -2.13 -5.93
N VAL A 159 -1.50 -2.44 -6.98
CA VAL A 159 -1.94 -3.19 -8.16
C VAL A 159 -0.87 -4.17 -8.63
N ASN A 160 -1.27 -5.29 -9.22
CA ASN A 160 -0.35 -6.17 -9.92
C ASN A 160 -0.05 -5.62 -11.32
N ALA A 161 1.18 -5.84 -11.81
CA ALA A 161 1.66 -5.37 -13.10
C ALA A 161 2.34 -6.50 -13.91
N ASP A 162 1.94 -7.75 -13.66
CA ASP A 162 2.43 -8.91 -14.39
C ASP A 162 2.13 -8.83 -15.88
N ASP A 163 3.06 -9.32 -16.71
CA ASP A 163 2.91 -9.34 -18.17
C ASP A 163 1.57 -9.90 -18.66
N PRO A 164 1.00 -11.01 -18.12
CA PRO A 164 -0.30 -11.49 -18.55
C PRO A 164 -1.45 -10.53 -18.22
N LEU A 165 -1.39 -9.85 -17.07
CA LEU A 165 -2.42 -8.88 -16.67
C LEU A 165 -2.33 -7.60 -17.52
N MET A 166 -1.12 -7.16 -17.84
CA MET A 166 -0.86 -6.00 -18.69
C MET A 166 -1.30 -6.20 -20.15
N ARG A 167 -1.68 -7.41 -20.58
CA ARG A 167 -2.31 -7.66 -21.88
C ARG A 167 -3.80 -7.33 -21.91
N ASN A 168 -4.45 -7.21 -20.75
CA ASN A 168 -5.81 -6.70 -20.65
C ASN A 168 -5.78 -5.17 -20.74
N GLU A 169 -6.48 -4.60 -21.72
CA GLU A 169 -6.47 -3.17 -21.99
C GLU A 169 -6.95 -2.32 -20.80
N GLN A 170 -7.98 -2.77 -20.09
CA GLN A 170 -8.50 -2.06 -18.92
C GLN A 170 -7.51 -2.10 -17.76
N HIS A 171 -6.89 -3.26 -17.51
CA HIS A 171 -5.88 -3.40 -16.47
C HIS A 171 -4.65 -2.55 -16.77
N ALA A 172 -4.14 -2.61 -18.00
CA ALA A 172 -3.00 -1.80 -18.42
C ALA A 172 -3.29 -0.30 -18.30
N ALA A 173 -4.48 0.14 -18.74
CA ALA A 173 -4.90 1.53 -18.62
C ALA A 173 -5.05 1.98 -17.15
N LEU A 174 -5.53 1.11 -16.26
CA LEU A 174 -5.57 1.38 -14.82
C LEU A 174 -4.15 1.59 -14.27
N VAL A 175 -3.24 0.64 -14.48
CA VAL A 175 -1.86 0.71 -13.96
C VAL A 175 -1.14 1.96 -14.49
N VAL A 176 -1.24 2.24 -15.78
CA VAL A 176 -0.63 3.42 -16.41
C VAL A 176 -1.28 4.71 -15.92
N GLY A 177 -2.61 4.76 -15.80
CA GLY A 177 -3.35 5.91 -15.30
C GLY A 177 -2.95 6.26 -13.86
N LEU A 178 -2.90 5.25 -12.98
CA LEU A 178 -2.43 5.41 -11.62
C LEU A 178 -0.98 5.89 -11.55
N GLY A 179 -0.09 5.37 -12.41
CA GLY A 179 1.30 5.82 -12.48
C GLY A 179 1.44 7.30 -12.85
N HIS A 180 0.57 7.82 -13.72
CA HIS A 180 0.56 9.24 -14.09
C HIS A 180 0.11 10.15 -12.94
N ILE A 181 -0.95 9.77 -12.21
CA ILE A 181 -1.50 10.60 -11.13
C ILE A 181 -0.79 10.41 -9.78
N ALA A 182 -0.01 9.34 -9.63
CA ALA A 182 0.76 9.08 -8.43
C ALA A 182 1.77 10.21 -8.17
N HIS A 183 1.91 10.59 -6.91
CA HIS A 183 3.03 11.39 -6.45
C HIS A 183 4.31 10.55 -6.39
N ARG A 184 4.18 9.31 -5.89
CA ARG A 184 5.27 8.36 -5.70
C ARG A 184 4.86 6.97 -6.15
N VAL A 185 5.78 6.24 -6.75
CA VAL A 185 5.59 4.86 -7.19
C VAL A 185 6.64 3.97 -6.52
N PHE A 186 6.17 2.93 -5.83
CA PHE A 186 6.96 1.81 -5.35
C PHE A 186 6.75 0.62 -6.30
N ALA A 187 7.78 0.18 -6.98
CA ALA A 187 7.72 -0.93 -7.91
C ALA A 187 8.52 -2.12 -7.38
N LEU A 188 7.82 -3.22 -7.09
CA LEU A 188 8.41 -4.49 -6.69
C LEU A 188 8.60 -5.39 -7.91
N ARG A 189 9.79 -5.97 -8.03
CA ARG A 189 10.11 -6.94 -9.08
C ARG A 189 10.97 -8.08 -8.54
N GLY A 190 10.91 -9.21 -9.24
CA GLY A 190 11.84 -10.32 -9.02
C GLY A 190 13.25 -9.93 -9.45
N LEU A 191 14.23 -10.77 -9.12
CA LEU A 191 15.58 -10.58 -9.62
C LEU A 191 15.66 -11.08 -11.07
N ASP A 192 16.30 -10.29 -11.93
CA ASP A 192 16.51 -10.65 -13.34
C ASP A 192 17.33 -11.95 -13.50
N THR A 193 18.12 -12.30 -12.49
CA THR A 193 18.97 -13.50 -12.45
C THR A 193 18.25 -14.75 -11.92
N GLY A 194 16.98 -14.66 -11.52
CA GLY A 194 16.23 -15.73 -10.88
C GLY A 194 16.33 -15.73 -9.34
N VAL A 195 16.08 -16.87 -8.70
CA VAL A 195 15.91 -16.94 -7.23
C VAL A 195 17.25 -16.83 -6.49
N ALA A 196 17.27 -16.09 -5.38
CA ALA A 196 18.38 -16.05 -4.44
C ALA A 196 17.91 -16.44 -3.03
N ARG A 197 18.80 -17.06 -2.24
CA ARG A 197 18.47 -17.50 -0.86
C ARG A 197 18.19 -16.32 0.07
N ASP A 198 18.97 -15.25 -0.06
CA ASP A 198 19.00 -14.15 0.89
C ASP A 198 18.49 -12.84 0.28
N VAL A 199 17.81 -12.91 -0.87
CA VAL A 199 17.23 -11.76 -1.56
C VAL A 199 15.91 -12.21 -2.20
N SER A 200 14.81 -11.57 -1.80
CA SER A 200 13.47 -11.86 -2.33
C SER A 200 13.22 -11.11 -3.64
N GLY A 201 13.74 -9.89 -3.77
CA GLY A 201 13.58 -9.10 -4.98
C GLY A 201 14.19 -7.72 -4.91
N VAL A 202 13.76 -6.89 -5.85
CA VAL A 202 14.14 -5.48 -5.96
C VAL A 202 12.93 -4.61 -5.67
N LEU A 203 13.13 -3.57 -4.88
CA LEU A 203 12.19 -2.48 -4.72
C LEU A 203 12.78 -1.23 -5.36
N ARG A 204 12.06 -0.63 -6.31
CA ARG A 204 12.39 0.65 -6.89
C ARG A 204 11.38 1.70 -6.46
N VAL A 205 11.87 2.84 -5.98
CA VAL A 205 11.05 4.01 -5.66
C VAL A 205 11.32 5.07 -6.72
N THR A 206 10.28 5.68 -7.26
CA THR A 206 10.37 6.83 -8.18
C THR A 206 9.29 7.86 -7.86
N GLY A 207 9.45 9.10 -8.34
CA GLY A 207 8.31 9.98 -8.56
C GLY A 207 7.31 9.37 -9.56
N GLY A 208 6.04 9.76 -9.48
CA GLY A 208 5.06 9.50 -10.55
C GLY A 208 5.05 10.60 -11.61
N GLY A 209 3.99 10.68 -12.42
CA GLY A 209 3.94 11.48 -13.66
C GLY A 209 4.25 12.99 -13.53
N GLY A 210 4.21 13.56 -12.33
CA GLY A 210 4.52 14.96 -12.05
C GLY A 210 5.70 15.22 -11.11
N SER A 211 6.39 14.18 -10.63
CA SER A 211 7.41 14.32 -9.58
C SER A 211 8.83 14.07 -10.12
N ALA A 212 9.70 15.06 -9.93
CA ALA A 212 11.14 14.96 -10.22
C ALA A 212 11.93 14.26 -9.10
N GLU A 213 11.26 13.64 -8.12
CA GLU A 213 11.93 12.86 -7.07
C GLU A 213 12.84 11.79 -7.70
N GLY A 214 14.13 11.89 -7.41
CA GLY A 214 15.14 10.96 -7.87
C GLY A 214 14.82 9.53 -7.46
N GLY A 215 14.98 8.60 -8.39
CA GLY A 215 14.67 7.20 -8.14
C GLY A 215 15.71 6.52 -7.24
N LYS A 216 15.25 5.61 -6.37
CA LYS A 216 16.10 4.74 -5.55
C LYS A 216 15.79 3.29 -5.86
N GLU A 217 16.82 2.47 -5.98
CA GLU A 217 16.68 1.03 -6.11
C GLU A 217 17.39 0.35 -4.95
N VAL A 218 16.71 -0.60 -4.31
CA VAL A 218 17.17 -1.36 -3.16
C VAL A 218 16.78 -2.83 -3.30
N LEU A 219 17.52 -3.68 -2.62
CA LEU A 219 17.18 -5.09 -2.48
C LEU A 219 16.34 -5.27 -1.23
N TYR A 220 15.48 -6.27 -1.22
CA TYR A 220 14.76 -6.65 -0.02
C TYR A 220 14.72 -8.16 0.16
N PHE A 221 14.56 -8.57 1.41
CA PHE A 221 14.41 -9.95 1.82
C PHE A 221 13.25 -10.09 2.79
N VAL A 222 12.32 -10.99 2.47
CA VAL A 222 11.20 -11.39 3.33
C VAL A 222 11.56 -12.74 3.93
N GLY A 223 11.83 -12.77 5.23
CA GLY A 223 12.16 -14.01 5.94
C GLY A 223 10.93 -14.83 6.34
N ASP A 224 11.16 -16.10 6.68
CA ASP A 224 10.10 -17.06 7.08
C ASP A 224 9.26 -16.57 8.28
N GLY A 225 9.85 -15.71 9.11
CA GLY A 225 9.18 -15.07 10.24
C GLY A 225 8.25 -13.91 9.85
N GLY A 226 8.19 -13.49 8.59
CA GLY A 226 7.50 -12.28 8.12
C GLY A 226 8.27 -10.98 8.41
N GLY A 227 9.51 -11.07 8.88
CA GLY A 227 10.42 -9.92 8.98
C GLY A 227 10.89 -9.51 7.59
N VAL A 228 10.97 -8.21 7.35
CA VAL A 228 11.48 -7.66 6.09
C VAL A 228 12.71 -6.82 6.34
N GLU A 229 13.75 -7.08 5.55
CA GLU A 229 14.96 -6.28 5.49
C GLU A 229 15.06 -5.61 4.13
N VAL A 230 15.51 -4.36 4.12
CA VAL A 230 15.73 -3.58 2.90
C VAL A 230 17.13 -2.97 2.97
N PHE A 231 17.93 -3.19 1.94
CA PHE A 231 19.37 -2.90 1.95
C PHE A 231 19.86 -2.48 0.55
N GLU A 232 21.01 -1.80 0.51
CA GLU A 232 21.60 -1.40 -0.77
C GLU A 232 22.31 -2.56 -1.46
N ARG A 233 22.42 -2.48 -2.79
CA ARG A 233 23.18 -3.48 -3.55
C ARG A 233 24.66 -3.41 -3.16
N GLY A 234 25.22 -4.53 -2.71
CA GLY A 234 26.62 -4.64 -2.28
C GLY A 234 26.83 -4.45 -0.78
N GLU A 235 25.78 -4.17 -0.01
CA GLU A 235 25.81 -4.18 1.45
C GLU A 235 25.94 -5.63 1.97
N VAL A 236 26.89 -5.87 2.88
CA VAL A 236 27.08 -7.19 3.50
C VAL A 236 26.12 -7.31 4.67
N ARG A 237 25.17 -8.25 4.59
CA ARG A 237 24.26 -8.58 5.70
C ARG A 237 25.09 -9.23 6.83
N SER A 238 25.12 -8.60 8.00
CA SER A 238 25.77 -9.12 9.22
C SER A 238 24.80 -9.93 10.08
#